data_AF-A0A4Y2GH80-F1
#
_entry.id   AF-A0A4Y2GH80-F1
#
_cell.length_a   1.000
_cell.length_b   1.000
_cell.length_c   1.000
_cell.angle_alpha   90.00
_cell.angle_beta   90.00
_cell.angle_gamma   90.00
#
_symmetry.space_group_name_H-M   'P 1'
#
loop_
_entity.id
_entity.type
_entity.pdbx_description
1 polymer ?
#
loop_
_entity_poly.entity_id
_entity_poly.type
_entity_poly.pdbx_seq_one_letter_code
_entity_poly.pdbx_strand_id
1 'polypeptide(L)'
;MFAKETSNVIKTEVKRTKEQVIPSLLTKISIHDMEVSPKPTLKFCMMDGKICNGVAGCESTQTCYLCIAKPNIIIKDREDSIKLGSKVDLESSIVETDAETLYLTIKDLERQVAYTEGKLAKTDKANKIVTDVCKENARLFKKIEEMSKAPVLSFSEMVQREKSPRHTRNIEPQKKSALVIRPETSSTHDETKKIG
;
A
#
# COMPACT_ATOMS: atom_id res chain seq x y z
N MET A 1 32.80 -5.89 -10.28
CA MET A 1 33.47 -5.95 -8.97
C MET A 1 33.39 -7.37 -8.48
N PHE A 2 34.52 -8.04 -8.25
CA PHE A 2 34.53 -9.38 -7.66
C PHE A 2 34.68 -9.23 -6.15
N ALA A 3 33.56 -9.28 -5.44
CA ALA A 3 33.52 -9.20 -3.99
C ALA A 3 32.64 -10.33 -3.47
N LYS A 4 33.07 -10.96 -2.38
CA LYS A 4 32.25 -11.95 -1.69
C LYS A 4 31.04 -11.25 -1.09
N GLU A 5 29.88 -11.84 -1.29
CA GLU A 5 28.64 -11.39 -0.65
C GLU A 5 28.77 -11.54 0.87
N THR A 6 28.73 -10.41 1.56
CA THR A 6 28.75 -10.32 3.03
C THR A 6 27.75 -9.25 3.47
N SER A 7 27.26 -9.34 4.71
CA SER A 7 26.27 -8.38 5.25
C SER A 7 26.74 -6.92 5.11
N ASN A 8 28.02 -6.66 5.35
CA ASN A 8 28.59 -5.30 5.24
C ASN A 8 28.60 -4.80 3.79
N VAL A 9 29.01 -5.66 2.85
CA VAL A 9 29.01 -5.32 1.41
C VAL A 9 27.58 -5.08 0.93
N ILE A 10 26.63 -5.95 1.30
CA ILE A 10 25.20 -5.81 0.96
C ILE A 10 24.67 -4.47 1.46
N LYS A 11 24.85 -4.15 2.75
CA LYS A 11 24.36 -2.89 3.34
C LYS A 11 24.95 -1.68 2.65
N THR A 12 26.24 -1.72 2.33
CA THR A 12 26.94 -0.62 1.66
C THR A 12 26.42 -0.42 0.23
N GLU A 13 26.27 -1.49 -0.54
CA GLU A 13 25.78 -1.41 -1.92
C GLU A 13 24.30 -1.00 -1.99
N VAL A 14 23.46 -1.49 -1.09
CA VAL A 14 22.05 -1.06 -1.01
C VAL A 14 21.95 0.41 -0.65
N LYS A 15 22.77 0.89 0.30
CA LYS A 15 22.84 2.31 0.64
C LYS A 15 23.26 3.15 -0.56
N ARG A 16 24.36 2.76 -1.22
CA ARG A 16 24.88 3.42 -2.42
C ARG A 16 23.85 3.47 -3.53
N THR A 17 23.14 2.37 -3.77
CA THR A 17 22.09 2.30 -4.81
C THR A 17 20.95 3.26 -4.50
N LYS A 18 20.47 3.31 -3.25
CA LYS A 18 19.44 4.28 -2.85
C LYS A 18 19.89 5.72 -3.07
N GLU A 19 21.12 6.04 -2.66
CA GLU A 19 21.69 7.39 -2.79
C GLU A 19 21.91 7.80 -4.25
N GLN A 20 22.27 6.88 -5.14
CA GLN A 20 22.46 7.17 -6.56
C GLN A 20 21.15 7.21 -7.36
N VAL A 21 20.20 6.33 -7.03
CA VAL A 21 18.97 6.18 -7.79
C VAL A 21 17.96 7.28 -7.45
N ILE A 22 17.80 7.67 -6.18
CA ILE A 22 16.80 8.68 -5.78
C ILE A 22 16.96 10.02 -6.53
N PRO A 23 18.16 10.62 -6.64
CA PRO A 23 18.35 11.86 -7.39
C PRO A 23 17.99 11.72 -8.88
N SER A 24 18.26 10.56 -9.47
CA SER A 24 18.01 10.28 -10.88
C SER A 24 16.52 10.19 -11.23
N LEU A 25 15.66 9.94 -10.23
CA LEU A 25 14.21 9.82 -10.40
C LEU A 25 13.47 11.16 -10.53
N LEU A 26 14.11 12.27 -10.17
CA LEU A 26 13.52 13.61 -10.19
C LEU A 26 13.90 14.38 -11.45
N THR A 27 13.81 13.71 -12.61
CA THR A 27 14.15 14.32 -13.88
C THR A 27 12.90 14.92 -14.53
N LYS A 28 12.96 16.21 -14.88
CA LYS A 28 11.97 16.83 -15.76
C LYS A 28 12.31 16.50 -17.20
N ILE A 29 11.34 15.99 -17.94
CA ILE A 29 11.51 15.63 -19.35
C ILE A 29 10.67 16.57 -20.20
N SER A 30 11.22 17.05 -21.32
CA SER A 30 10.48 17.82 -22.32
C SER A 30 10.06 16.89 -23.45
N ILE A 31 8.76 16.81 -23.71
CA ILE A 31 8.20 16.05 -24.83
C ILE A 31 7.36 17.04 -25.65
N HIS A 32 7.77 17.35 -26.89
CA HIS A 32 7.08 18.30 -27.77
C HIS A 32 6.73 19.63 -27.09
N ASP A 33 7.71 20.27 -26.46
CA ASP A 33 7.58 21.54 -25.72
C ASP A 33 6.67 21.50 -24.47
N MET A 34 6.23 20.31 -24.06
CA MET A 34 5.57 20.09 -22.77
C MET A 34 6.56 19.58 -21.73
N GLU A 35 6.70 20.31 -20.63
CA GLU A 35 7.50 19.91 -19.48
C GLU A 35 6.70 18.93 -18.60
N VAL A 36 7.15 17.67 -18.53
CA VAL A 36 6.54 16.62 -17.72
C VAL A 36 7.51 16.25 -16.60
N SER A 37 7.02 16.22 -15.36
CA SER A 37 7.80 15.81 -14.18
C SER A 37 7.25 14.50 -13.61
N PRO A 38 7.63 13.33 -14.19
CA PRO A 38 7.20 12.05 -13.65
C PRO A 38 7.75 11.85 -12.24
N LYS A 39 6.94 11.24 -11.36
CA LYS A 39 7.35 10.80 -10.03
C LYS A 39 7.37 9.27 -9.97
N PRO A 40 8.40 8.64 -10.54
CA PRO A 40 8.47 7.19 -10.57
C PRO A 40 8.59 6.63 -9.14
N THR A 41 7.86 5.55 -8.87
CA THR A 41 7.97 4.78 -7.62
C THR A 41 8.78 3.53 -7.90
N LEU A 42 9.93 3.36 -7.26
CA LEU A 42 10.74 2.16 -7.38
C LEU A 42 10.51 1.20 -6.21
N LYS A 43 10.48 -0.10 -6.52
CA LYS A 43 10.40 -1.17 -5.53
C LYS A 43 11.63 -2.07 -5.67
N PHE A 44 12.39 -2.22 -4.59
CA PHE A 44 13.49 -3.19 -4.51
C PHE A 44 12.91 -4.60 -4.23
N CYS A 45 12.43 -5.28 -5.27
CA CYS A 45 11.84 -6.62 -5.14
C CYS A 45 12.71 -7.74 -5.73
N MET A 46 13.64 -7.41 -6.64
CA MET A 46 14.50 -8.38 -7.32
C MET A 46 15.73 -8.74 -6.47
N MET A 47 15.51 -9.11 -5.21
CA MET A 47 16.56 -9.49 -4.26
C MET A 47 16.31 -10.91 -3.74
N ASP A 48 17.37 -11.70 -3.61
CA ASP A 48 17.30 -13.02 -2.99
C ASP A 48 17.00 -12.92 -1.49
N GLY A 49 16.40 -13.95 -0.90
CA GLY A 49 16.10 -14.01 0.54
C GLY A 49 17.34 -13.83 1.43
N LYS A 50 18.52 -14.30 0.99
CA LYS A 50 19.79 -14.09 1.71
C LYS A 50 20.21 -12.63 1.74
N ILE A 51 20.03 -11.92 0.61
CA ILE A 51 20.27 -10.48 0.53
C ILE A 51 19.30 -9.74 1.44
N CYS A 52 18.01 -10.10 1.40
CA CYS A 52 16.99 -9.54 2.28
C CYS A 52 17.33 -9.71 3.77
N ASN A 53 17.82 -10.89 4.17
CA ASN A 53 18.31 -11.14 5.52
C ASN A 53 19.49 -10.22 5.88
N GLY A 54 20.46 -10.07 4.97
CA GLY A 54 21.59 -9.15 5.16
C GLY A 54 21.17 -7.69 5.32
N VAL A 55 20.20 -7.24 4.51
CA VAL A 55 19.61 -5.89 4.59
C VAL A 55 18.83 -5.69 5.89
N ALA A 56 18.04 -6.67 6.30
CA ALA A 56 17.29 -6.65 7.56
C ALA A 56 18.19 -6.77 8.80
N GLY A 57 19.48 -7.06 8.63
CA GLY A 57 20.42 -7.24 9.74
C GLY A 57 20.24 -8.57 10.48
N CYS A 58 19.62 -9.57 9.85
CA CYS A 58 19.50 -10.91 10.41
C CYS A 58 20.87 -11.62 10.32
N GLU A 59 21.35 -12.13 11.46
CA GLU A 59 22.63 -12.87 11.52
C GLU A 59 22.54 -14.26 10.89
N SER A 60 21.34 -14.86 10.89
CA SER A 60 21.07 -16.19 10.34
C SER A 60 20.17 -16.12 9.12
N THR A 61 20.47 -16.94 8.11
CA THR A 61 19.61 -17.13 6.93
C THR A 61 18.32 -17.89 7.24
N GLN A 62 18.24 -18.55 8.40
CA GLN A 62 17.05 -19.26 8.86
C GLN A 62 16.07 -18.35 9.60
N THR A 63 16.50 -17.16 10.00
CA THR A 63 15.60 -16.15 10.57
C THR A 63 14.75 -15.57 9.45
N CYS A 64 13.45 -15.45 9.69
CA CYS A 64 12.54 -14.77 8.79
C CYS A 64 12.84 -13.26 8.79
N TYR A 65 13.38 -12.70 7.70
CA TYR A 65 13.70 -11.26 7.63
C TYR A 65 12.48 -10.33 7.82
N LEU A 66 11.26 -10.83 7.61
CA LEU A 66 10.03 -10.06 7.80
C LEU A 66 9.61 -9.97 9.26
N CYS A 67 9.81 -11.05 10.01
CA CYS A 67 9.28 -11.23 11.35
C CYS A 67 10.37 -11.33 12.43
N ILE A 68 11.64 -11.39 12.03
CA ILE A 68 12.84 -11.52 12.86
C ILE A 68 12.78 -12.75 13.80
N ALA A 69 11.89 -13.70 13.49
CA ALA A 69 11.70 -14.90 14.27
C ALA A 69 12.55 -16.05 13.74
N LYS A 70 13.13 -16.81 14.66
CA LYS A 70 13.78 -18.09 14.36
C LYS A 70 12.73 -19.16 14.05
N PRO A 71 13.07 -20.23 13.31
CA PRO A 71 12.13 -21.29 12.96
C PRO A 71 11.40 -21.88 14.16
N ASN A 72 12.08 -22.08 15.28
CA ASN A 72 11.49 -22.67 16.50
C ASN A 72 10.38 -21.81 17.12
N ILE A 73 10.38 -20.49 16.89
CA ILE A 73 9.30 -19.59 17.36
C ILE A 73 8.14 -19.65 16.37
N ILE A 74 8.44 -19.59 15.07
CA ILE A 74 7.42 -19.68 14.00
C ILE A 74 6.65 -21.01 14.07
N ILE A 75 7.35 -22.10 14.36
CA ILE A 75 6.75 -23.44 14.50
C ILE A 75 5.90 -23.50 15.77
N LYS A 76 6.36 -22.94 16.90
CA LYS A 76 5.56 -22.86 18.14
C LYS A 76 4.30 -22.02 17.96
N ASP A 77 4.40 -20.84 17.37
CA ASP A 77 3.23 -19.99 17.11
C ASP A 77 2.23 -20.69 16.18
N ARG A 78 2.72 -21.48 15.22
CA ARG A 78 1.88 -22.30 14.34
C ARG A 78 1.24 -23.47 15.09
N GLU A 79 1.99 -24.17 15.94
CA GLU A 79 1.47 -25.25 16.79
C GLU A 79 0.44 -24.74 17.80
N ASP A 80 0.67 -23.59 18.41
CA ASP A 80 -0.25 -22.95 19.35
C ASP A 80 -1.49 -22.43 18.62
N SER A 81 -1.36 -21.88 17.41
CA SER A 81 -2.50 -21.51 16.56
C SER A 81 -3.32 -22.73 16.11
N ILE A 82 -2.67 -23.87 15.83
CA ILE A 82 -3.33 -25.13 15.49
C ILE A 82 -3.99 -25.75 16.72
N LYS A 83 -3.35 -25.74 17.90
CA LYS A 83 -3.95 -26.20 19.16
C LYS A 83 -5.14 -25.34 19.56
N LEU A 84 -5.05 -24.02 19.41
CA LEU A 84 -6.16 -23.08 19.65
C LEU A 84 -7.33 -23.34 18.70
N GLY A 85 -7.06 -23.79 17.46
CA GLY A 85 -8.07 -24.22 16.50
C GLY A 85 -8.60 -25.65 16.71
N SER A 86 -7.94 -26.49 17.52
CA SER A 86 -8.22 -27.94 17.59
C SER A 86 -8.58 -28.47 18.97
N LYS A 87 -8.61 -27.67 20.04
CA LYS A 87 -9.03 -28.18 21.36
C LYS A 87 -9.44 -27.06 22.32
N VAL A 88 -10.72 -26.71 22.29
CA VAL A 88 -11.42 -26.30 23.52
C VAL A 88 -12.13 -27.55 24.05
N ASP A 89 -11.35 -28.56 24.47
CA ASP A 89 -11.89 -29.58 25.38
C ASP A 89 -11.86 -28.95 26.77
N LEU A 90 -12.90 -28.17 27.05
CA LEU A 90 -13.14 -27.45 28.30
C LEU A 90 -13.27 -28.40 29.51
N GLU A 91 -13.33 -29.71 29.28
CA GLU A 91 -13.67 -30.71 30.30
C GLU A 91 -12.48 -31.25 31.10
N SER A 92 -11.21 -31.05 30.68
CA SER A 92 -10.07 -31.68 31.39
C SER A 92 -9.31 -30.78 32.38
N SER A 93 -9.66 -29.50 32.50
CA SER A 93 -8.92 -28.53 33.33
C SER A 93 -9.68 -28.05 34.58
N ILE A 94 -10.90 -28.55 34.82
CA ILE A 94 -11.62 -28.34 36.10
C ILE A 94 -11.14 -29.38 37.13
N VAL A 95 -9.82 -29.46 37.31
CA VAL A 95 -9.25 -30.08 38.51
C VAL A 95 -8.65 -28.94 39.32
N GLU A 96 -9.38 -28.58 40.38
CA GLU A 96 -8.99 -27.66 41.46
C GLU A 96 -8.23 -26.40 41.02
N THR A 97 -8.88 -25.54 40.26
CA THR A 97 -8.44 -24.15 40.10
C THR A 97 -9.28 -23.27 41.01
N ASP A 98 -8.63 -22.38 41.78
CA ASP A 98 -9.32 -21.43 42.65
C ASP A 98 -10.19 -20.45 41.82
N ALA A 99 -11.22 -19.91 42.46
CA ALA A 99 -12.18 -19.02 41.80
C ALA A 99 -11.51 -17.76 41.22
N GLU A 100 -10.39 -17.34 41.80
CA GLU A 100 -9.62 -16.18 41.34
C GLU A 100 -8.90 -16.46 40.01
N THR A 101 -8.29 -17.63 39.86
CA THR A 101 -7.66 -18.04 38.60
C THR A 101 -8.69 -18.18 37.49
N LEU A 102 -9.85 -18.76 37.78
CA LEU A 102 -10.95 -18.86 36.80
C LEU A 102 -11.44 -17.48 36.36
N TYR A 103 -11.61 -16.56 37.31
CA TYR A 103 -12.03 -15.18 37.01
C TYR A 103 -11.01 -14.45 36.11
N LEU A 104 -9.71 -14.62 36.36
CA LEU A 104 -8.65 -14.04 35.52
C LEU A 104 -8.66 -14.65 34.11
N THR A 105 -8.86 -15.96 33.97
CA THR A 105 -8.93 -16.63 32.67
C THR A 105 -10.15 -16.17 31.86
N ILE A 106 -11.32 -16.03 32.49
CA ILE A 106 -12.53 -15.52 31.83
C ILE A 106 -12.29 -14.10 31.30
N LYS A 107 -11.69 -13.22 32.11
CA LYS A 107 -11.41 -11.84 31.72
C LYS A 107 -10.40 -11.73 30.57
N ASP A 108 -9.41 -12.63 30.53
CA ASP A 108 -8.46 -12.67 29.43
C ASP A 108 -9.14 -13.17 28.14
N LEU A 109 -9.99 -14.19 28.21
CA LEU A 109 -10.78 -14.68 27.08
C LEU A 109 -11.72 -13.60 26.53
N GLU A 110 -12.42 -12.85 27.38
CA GLU A 110 -13.26 -11.72 26.94
C GLU A 110 -12.45 -10.67 26.17
N ARG A 111 -11.22 -10.38 26.62
CA ARG A 111 -10.31 -9.46 25.93
C ARG A 111 -9.87 -9.99 24.56
N GLN A 112 -9.60 -11.30 24.48
CA GLN A 112 -9.23 -11.96 23.22
C GLN A 112 -10.40 -11.99 22.23
N VAL A 113 -11.63 -12.24 22.70
CA VAL A 113 -12.84 -12.18 21.88
C VAL A 113 -13.05 -10.77 21.33
N ALA A 114 -13.02 -9.74 22.18
CA ALA A 114 -13.18 -8.35 21.76
C ALA A 114 -12.12 -7.91 20.73
N TYR A 115 -10.87 -8.35 20.91
CA TYR A 115 -9.79 -8.09 19.94
C TYR A 115 -10.05 -8.77 18.59
N THR A 116 -10.56 -9.99 18.62
CA THR A 116 -10.83 -10.80 17.42
C THR A 116 -12.04 -10.28 16.65
N GLU A 117 -13.12 -9.89 17.34
CA GLU A 117 -14.28 -9.21 16.75
C GLU A 117 -13.89 -7.89 16.07
N GLY A 118 -13.02 -7.11 16.71
CA GLY A 118 -12.48 -5.87 16.13
C GLY A 118 -11.64 -6.11 14.86
N LYS A 119 -10.95 -7.25 14.76
CA LYS A 119 -10.27 -7.68 13.53
C LYS A 119 -11.25 -8.17 12.47
N LEU A 120 -12.26 -8.95 12.85
CA LEU A 120 -13.29 -9.46 11.94
C LEU A 120 -14.05 -8.32 11.27
N ALA A 121 -14.45 -7.30 12.03
CA ALA A 121 -15.11 -6.11 11.51
C ALA A 121 -14.24 -5.32 10.49
N LYS A 122 -12.92 -5.29 10.71
CA LYS A 122 -11.96 -4.70 9.74
C LYS A 122 -11.89 -5.53 8.46
N THR A 123 -11.90 -6.86 8.58
CA THR A 123 -11.91 -7.79 7.45
C THR A 123 -13.20 -7.66 6.63
N ASP A 124 -14.36 -7.56 7.26
CA ASP A 124 -15.64 -7.37 6.56
C ASP A 124 -15.68 -6.06 5.78
N LYS A 125 -15.13 -4.98 6.37
CA LYS A 125 -14.99 -3.70 5.67
C LYS A 125 -14.06 -3.81 4.46
N ALA A 126 -12.95 -4.54 4.57
CA ALA A 126 -12.04 -4.78 3.46
C ALA A 126 -12.70 -5.62 2.36
N ASN A 127 -13.43 -6.67 2.73
CA ASN A 127 -14.17 -7.52 1.79
C ASN A 127 -15.25 -6.74 1.03
N LYS A 128 -15.94 -5.80 1.70
CA LYS A 128 -16.88 -4.89 1.05
C LYS A 128 -16.19 -4.02 -0.01
N ILE A 129 -15.04 -3.43 0.32
CA ILE A 129 -14.25 -2.61 -0.62
C ILE A 129 -13.81 -3.45 -1.83
N VAL A 130 -13.27 -4.65 -1.60
CA VAL A 130 -12.85 -5.56 -2.68
C VAL A 130 -14.04 -5.89 -3.59
N THR A 131 -15.20 -6.17 -3.02
CA THR A 131 -16.42 -6.48 -3.78
C THR A 131 -16.87 -5.30 -4.65
N ASP A 132 -16.83 -4.08 -4.11
CA ASP A 132 -17.22 -2.87 -4.85
C ASP A 132 -16.23 -2.56 -5.98
N VAL A 133 -14.92 -2.74 -5.74
CA VAL A 133 -13.88 -2.61 -6.79
C VAL A 133 -14.07 -3.63 -7.90
N CYS A 134 -14.36 -4.90 -7.56
CA CYS A 134 -14.63 -5.94 -8.55
C CYS A 134 -15.86 -5.61 -9.41
N LYS A 135 -16.92 -5.04 -8.82
CA LYS A 135 -18.13 -4.61 -9.56
C LYS A 135 -17.82 -3.48 -10.54
N GLU A 136 -17.06 -2.47 -10.12
CA GLU A 136 -16.67 -1.37 -11.02
C GLU A 136 -15.74 -1.85 -12.15
N ASN A 137 -14.80 -2.74 -11.85
CA ASN A 137 -13.94 -3.33 -12.87
C ASN A 137 -14.77 -4.08 -13.93
N ALA A 138 -15.76 -4.88 -13.52
CA ALA A 138 -16.65 -5.57 -14.45
C ALA A 138 -17.43 -4.59 -15.36
N ARG A 139 -17.91 -3.46 -14.81
CA ARG A 139 -18.58 -2.40 -15.59
C ARG A 139 -17.64 -1.76 -16.61
N LEU A 140 -16.41 -1.46 -16.21
CA LEU A 140 -15.40 -0.89 -17.11
C LEU A 140 -15.03 -1.85 -18.24
N PHE A 141 -14.83 -3.13 -17.94
CA PHE A 141 -14.57 -4.15 -18.96
C PHE A 141 -15.70 -4.25 -19.97
N LYS A 142 -16.96 -4.28 -19.50
CA LYS A 142 -18.12 -4.29 -20.39
C LYS A 142 -18.15 -3.06 -21.31
N LYS A 143 -17.86 -1.87 -20.78
CA LYS A 143 -17.81 -0.63 -21.57
C LYS A 143 -16.69 -0.65 -22.61
N ILE A 144 -15.52 -1.18 -22.27
CA ILE A 144 -14.40 -1.35 -23.21
C ILE A 144 -14.79 -2.33 -24.32
N GLU A 145 -15.45 -3.43 -23.98
CA GLU A 145 -15.94 -4.41 -24.94
C GLU A 145 -16.96 -3.79 -25.90
N GLU A 146 -17.92 -3.01 -25.39
CA GLU A 146 -18.87 -2.26 -26.21
C GLU A 146 -18.17 -1.25 -27.14
N MET A 147 -17.17 -0.52 -26.63
CA MET A 147 -16.36 0.41 -27.44
C MET A 147 -15.53 -0.32 -28.50
N SER A 148 -15.04 -1.53 -28.23
CA SER A 148 -14.30 -2.34 -29.21
C SER A 148 -15.18 -2.89 -30.33
N LYS A 149 -16.49 -3.01 -30.08
CA LYS A 149 -17.50 -3.43 -31.08
C LYS A 149 -18.00 -2.26 -31.92
N ALA A 150 -17.74 -1.02 -31.52
CA ALA A 150 -18.06 0.14 -32.32
C ALA A 150 -17.20 0.13 -33.60
N PRO A 151 -17.79 0.40 -34.78
CA PRO A 151 -17.02 0.47 -36.02
C PRO A 151 -15.95 1.55 -35.87
N VAL A 152 -14.69 1.11 -35.94
CA VAL A 152 -13.54 2.01 -36.01
C VAL A 152 -13.65 2.72 -37.35
N LEU A 153 -13.86 4.05 -37.32
CA LEU A 153 -13.88 4.86 -38.53
C LEU A 153 -12.56 4.66 -39.27
N SER A 154 -12.65 4.35 -40.56
CA SER A 154 -11.47 4.33 -41.41
C SER A 154 -10.79 5.70 -41.40
N PHE A 155 -9.48 5.71 -41.62
CA PHE A 155 -8.71 6.96 -41.70
C PHE A 155 -9.32 7.95 -42.72
N SER A 156 -9.83 7.43 -43.83
CA SER A 156 -10.54 8.22 -44.84
C SER A 156 -11.84 8.82 -44.29
N GLU A 157 -12.63 8.10 -43.51
CA GLU A 157 -13.85 8.63 -42.89
C GLU A 157 -13.57 9.68 -41.81
N MET A 158 -12.49 9.54 -41.03
CA MET A 158 -12.05 10.56 -40.07
C MET A 158 -11.68 11.88 -40.76
N VAL A 159 -10.86 11.81 -41.81
CA VAL A 159 -10.42 12.99 -42.58
C VAL A 159 -11.58 13.66 -43.33
N GLN A 160 -12.55 12.89 -43.80
CA GLN A 160 -13.75 13.43 -44.45
C GLN A 160 -14.72 14.09 -43.43
N ARG A 161 -14.79 13.57 -42.19
CA ARG A 161 -15.60 14.16 -41.13
C ARG A 161 -15.05 15.50 -40.63
N GLU A 162 -13.72 15.66 -40.58
CA GLU A 162 -13.06 16.94 -40.30
C GLU A 162 -13.29 17.98 -41.38
N LYS A 163 -13.39 17.56 -42.66
CA LYS A 163 -13.65 18.45 -43.80
C LYS A 163 -15.13 18.76 -44.03
N SER A 164 -16.05 18.08 -43.34
CA SER A 164 -17.48 18.35 -43.44
C SER A 164 -17.81 19.65 -42.67
N PRO A 165 -18.45 20.65 -43.30
CA PRO A 165 -18.87 21.87 -42.62
C PRO A 165 -20.09 21.57 -41.74
N ARG A 166 -19.87 20.99 -40.56
CA ARG A 166 -20.89 20.90 -39.51
C ARG A 166 -20.45 21.75 -38.33
N HIS A 167 -21.04 22.95 -38.32
CA HIS A 167 -21.38 23.72 -37.14
C HIS A 167 -20.25 23.87 -36.11
N THR A 168 -19.60 25.03 -36.16
CA THR A 168 -19.02 25.69 -34.99
C THR A 168 -20.04 25.67 -33.85
N ARG A 169 -20.01 24.62 -33.02
CA ARG A 169 -20.53 24.73 -31.67
C ARG A 169 -19.48 25.53 -30.92
N ASN A 170 -19.78 26.81 -30.69
CA ASN A 170 -19.12 27.56 -29.63
C ASN A 170 -19.22 26.70 -28.37
N ILE A 171 -18.10 26.10 -27.97
CA ILE A 171 -17.96 25.53 -26.65
C ILE A 171 -17.80 26.75 -25.75
N GLU A 172 -18.91 27.24 -25.24
CA GLU A 172 -18.91 28.20 -24.14
C GLU A 172 -18.10 27.56 -23.01
N PRO A 173 -17.05 28.23 -22.49
CA PRO A 173 -16.26 27.66 -21.41
C PRO A 173 -17.19 27.45 -20.23
N GLN A 174 -17.48 26.18 -19.88
CA GLN A 174 -18.11 25.92 -18.60
C GLN A 174 -17.19 26.50 -17.53
N LYS A 175 -17.72 27.47 -16.78
CA LYS A 175 -17.08 28.06 -15.60
C LYS A 175 -16.69 26.92 -14.66
N LYS A 176 -15.45 26.47 -14.74
CA LYS A 176 -14.85 25.64 -13.71
C LYS A 176 -14.73 26.52 -12.48
N SER A 177 -15.62 26.29 -11.52
CA SER A 177 -15.43 26.70 -10.14
C SER A 177 -14.09 26.14 -9.65
N ALA A 178 -13.06 26.98 -9.68
CA ALA A 178 -11.78 26.69 -9.04
C ALA A 178 -12.03 26.68 -7.53
N LEU A 179 -12.07 25.49 -6.93
CA LEU A 179 -11.97 25.35 -5.49
C LEU A 179 -10.51 25.65 -5.11
N VAL A 180 -10.20 26.93 -4.93
CA VAL A 180 -8.92 27.39 -4.39
C VAL A 180 -8.92 27.08 -2.89
N ILE A 181 -8.33 25.97 -2.51
CA ILE A 181 -7.98 25.72 -1.10
C ILE A 181 -6.74 26.58 -0.83
N ARG A 182 -6.91 27.70 -0.12
CA ARG A 182 -5.81 28.50 0.41
C ARG A 182 -5.17 27.74 1.59
N PRO A 183 -3.84 27.63 1.67
CA PRO A 183 -3.17 27.25 2.91
C PRO A 183 -3.36 28.36 3.95
N GLU A 184 -3.74 28.01 5.17
CA GLU A 184 -3.70 28.93 6.30
C GLU A 184 -2.24 29.30 6.59
N THR A 185 -1.87 30.54 6.28
CA THR A 185 -0.64 31.15 6.78
C THR A 185 -0.92 31.71 8.16
N SER A 186 -0.37 31.08 9.21
CA SER A 186 -0.27 31.70 10.53
C SER A 186 0.70 32.89 10.43
N SER A 187 0.15 34.11 10.36
CA SER A 187 0.96 35.33 10.44
C SER A 187 1.41 35.54 11.87
N THR A 188 2.72 35.45 12.12
CA THR A 188 3.37 36.07 13.27
C THR A 188 3.33 37.58 13.08
N HIS A 189 2.51 38.28 13.86
CA HIS A 189 2.60 39.72 14.01
C HIS A 189 3.67 40.02 15.07
N ASP A 190 4.81 40.51 14.61
CA ASP A 190 5.81 41.21 15.41
C ASP A 190 5.44 42.70 15.35
N GLU A 191 4.88 43.22 16.45
CA GLU A 191 4.77 44.66 16.67
C GLU A 191 5.88 45.11 17.61
N THR A 192 6.94 45.64 17.02
CA THR A 192 7.97 46.41 17.72
C THR A 192 7.74 47.90 17.50
N LYS A 193 7.36 48.63 18.56
CA LYS A 193 7.58 50.07 18.81
C LYS A 193 6.94 50.44 20.15
N LYS A 194 7.45 51.29 21.04
CA LYS A 194 8.75 51.92 21.33
C LYS A 194 8.46 52.80 22.57
N ILE A 195 9.45 52.96 23.45
CA ILE A 195 9.68 54.11 24.34
C ILE A 195 8.76 54.23 25.58
N GLY A 196 9.41 54.27 26.74
CA GLY A 196 8.87 54.52 28.08
C GLY A 196 9.81 53.94 29.13
#